data_AF-I1DTQ6-F1
#
_entry.id   AF-I1DTQ6-F1
#
_cell.length_a   1.000
_cell.length_b   1.000
_cell.length_c   1.000
_cell.angle_alpha   90.00
_cell.angle_beta   90.00
_cell.angle_gamma   90.00
#
_symmetry.space_group_name_H-M   'P 1'
#
loop_
_entity.id
_entity.type
_entity.pdbx_description
1 polymer ?
#
loop_
_entity_poly.entity_id
_entity_poly.type
_entity_poly.pdbx_seq_one_letter_code
_entity_poly.pdbx_strand_id
1 'polypeptide(L)' 'MPEHAEHDAWHDTTTIARLDWIHWNTSAKQAKTRAERVSDACNMLAEGKRRVCCFDPSGFYSKAFSAPKAAD' A
#
# COMPACT_ATOMS: atom_id res chain seq x y z
N MET A 1 6.25 21.04 -16.57
CA MET A 1 6.50 21.05 -15.11
C MET A 1 5.73 19.86 -14.53
N PRO A 2 6.31 18.67 -14.33
CA PRO A 2 5.58 17.54 -13.76
C PRO A 2 5.75 17.55 -12.23
N GLU A 3 5.13 18.49 -11.53
CA GLU A 3 5.24 18.58 -10.05
C GLU A 3 4.19 17.71 -9.33
N HIS A 4 3.35 16.96 -10.08
CA HIS A 4 2.24 16.19 -9.51
C HIS A 4 2.07 14.77 -10.07
N ALA A 5 3.09 14.21 -10.74
CA ALA A 5 2.96 12.91 -11.40
C ALA A 5 2.60 11.77 -10.41
N GLU A 6 3.10 11.83 -9.17
CA GLU A 6 2.76 10.87 -8.11
C GLU A 6 1.30 10.96 -7.66
N HIS A 7 0.78 12.18 -7.54
CA HIS A 7 -0.59 12.45 -7.10
C HIS A 7 -1.58 12.02 -8.18
N ASP A 8 -1.26 12.32 -9.44
CA ASP A 8 -2.06 11.90 -10.60
C ASP A 8 -2.06 10.38 -10.75
N ALA A 9 -0.89 9.72 -10.60
CA ALA A 9 -0.80 8.26 -10.60
C ALA A 9 -1.59 7.63 -9.46
N TRP A 10 -1.55 8.20 -8.25
CA TRP A 10 -2.37 7.77 -7.12
C TRP A 10 -3.87 7.96 -7.39
N HIS A 11 -4.26 9.08 -8.01
CA HIS A 11 -5.64 9.35 -8.38
C HIS A 11 -6.16 8.45 -9.51
N ASP A 12 -5.29 8.01 -10.41
CA ASP A 12 -5.56 7.07 -11.48
C ASP A 12 -5.69 5.61 -10.99
N THR A 13 -5.11 5.27 -9.83
CA THR A 13 -5.31 3.94 -9.23
C THR A 13 -6.73 3.69 -8.74
N THR A 14 -7.16 2.44 -8.82
CA THR A 14 -8.47 1.99 -8.30
C THR A 14 -8.51 2.01 -6.77
N THR A 15 -9.71 2.07 -6.19
CA THR A 15 -9.90 2.03 -4.73
C THR A 15 -9.23 0.82 -4.07
N ILE A 16 -9.27 -0.35 -4.73
CA ILE A 16 -8.61 -1.56 -4.24
C ILE A 16 -7.08 -1.41 -4.26
N ALA A 17 -6.51 -0.83 -5.32
CA ALA A 17 -5.07 -0.60 -5.39
C ALA A 17 -4.58 0.39 -4.32
N ARG A 18 -5.36 1.42 -4.00
CA ARG A 18 -5.04 2.33 -2.87
C ARG A 18 -5.07 1.60 -1.53
N LEU A 19 -6.05 0.72 -1.32
CA LEU A 19 -6.13 -0.12 -0.13
C LEU A 19 -4.92 -1.05 -0.03
N ASP A 20 -4.48 -1.65 -1.14
CA ASP A 20 -3.26 -2.47 -1.19
C ASP A 20 -2.03 -1.68 -0.76
N TRP A 21 -1.86 -0.46 -1.26
CA TRP A 21 -0.76 0.42 -0.85
C TRP A 21 -0.81 0.75 0.64
N ILE A 22 -1.97 1.14 1.16
CA ILE A 22 -2.14 1.45 2.60
C ILE A 22 -1.84 0.21 3.45
N HIS A 23 -2.34 -0.95 3.05
CA HIS A 23 -2.10 -2.20 3.76
C HIS A 23 -0.61 -2.57 3.73
N TRP A 24 0.03 -2.50 2.57
CA TRP A 24 1.45 -2.81 2.44
C TRP A 24 2.30 -1.90 3.35
N ASN A 25 1.99 -0.60 3.38
CA ASN A 25 2.65 0.36 4.27
C ASN A 25 2.40 0.05 5.76
N THR A 26 1.16 -0.29 6.14
CA THR A 26 0.77 -0.55 7.54
C THR A 26 1.17 -1.93 8.05
N SER A 27 1.43 -2.90 7.16
CA SER A 27 1.89 -4.24 7.56
C SER A 27 3.30 -4.26 8.16
N ALA A 28 4.08 -3.19 7.99
CA ALA A 28 5.38 -3.03 8.64
C ALA A 28 5.20 -2.76 10.14
N LYS A 29 5.59 -3.73 10.98
CA LYS A 29 5.49 -3.62 12.46
C LYS A 29 6.45 -2.58 13.06
N GLN A 30 7.55 -2.28 12.38
CA GLN A 30 8.53 -1.30 12.83
C GLN A 30 8.27 0.07 12.20
N ALA A 31 8.28 1.12 13.02
CA ALA A 31 8.04 2.49 12.54
C ALA A 31 9.07 2.95 11.49
N LYS A 32 10.34 2.54 11.65
CA LYS A 32 11.41 2.84 10.68
C LYS A 32 11.08 2.23 9.31
N THR A 33 10.76 0.93 9.27
CA THR A 33 10.40 0.23 8.03
C THR A 33 9.11 0.77 7.41
N ARG A 34 8.16 1.24 8.23
CA ARG A 34 6.96 1.91 7.72
C ARG A 34 7.32 3.21 7.00
N ALA A 35 8.23 4.02 7.55
CA ALA A 35 8.68 5.24 6.88
C ALA A 35 9.42 4.95 5.57
N GLU A 36 10.29 3.92 5.56
CA GLU A 36 10.97 3.46 4.34
C GLU A 36 9.96 3.04 3.27
N ARG A 37 8.95 2.22 3.63
CA ARG A 37 7.90 1.80 2.68
C ARG A 37 7.07 2.94 2.12
N VAL A 38 6.79 3.98 2.92
CA VAL A 38 6.04 5.15 2.43
C VAL A 38 6.88 5.87 1.37
N SER A 39 8.19 6.02 1.60
CA SER A 39 9.08 6.64 0.63
C SER A 39 9.21 5.80 -0.66
N ASP A 40 9.33 4.47 -0.52
CA ASP A 40 9.31 3.55 -1.65
C ASP A 40 7.98 3.61 -2.43
N ALA A 41 6.84 3.72 -1.74
CA ALA A 41 5.53 3.81 -2.38
C ALA A 41 5.43 5.08 -3.24
N CYS A 42 5.87 6.23 -2.73
CA CYS A 42 5.92 7.48 -3.51
C CYS A 42 6.81 7.33 -4.75
N ASN A 43 8.00 6.74 -4.60
CA ASN A 43 8.91 6.53 -5.72
C ASN A 43 8.31 5.57 -6.78
N MET A 44 7.71 4.46 -6.34
CA MET A 44 7.06 3.50 -7.23
C MET A 44 5.84 4.09 -7.94
N LEU A 45 5.04 4.92 -7.26
CA LEU A 45 3.91 5.64 -7.87
C LEU A 45 4.40 6.65 -8.92
N ALA A 46 5.48 7.38 -8.62
CA ALA A 46 6.11 8.30 -9.57
C ALA A 46 6.69 7.56 -10.80
N GLU A 47 7.19 6.34 -10.62
CA GLU A 47 7.61 5.43 -11.71
C GLU A 47 6.42 4.82 -12.49
N GLY A 48 5.16 5.11 -12.10
CA GLY A 48 3.95 4.63 -12.78
C GLY A 48 3.47 3.26 -12.31
N LYS A 49 3.98 2.75 -11.18
CA LYS A 49 3.53 1.50 -10.60
C LYS A 49 2.18 1.67 -9.92
N ARG A 50 1.13 1.17 -10.56
CA ARG A 50 -0.25 1.25 -10.04
C ARG A 50 -0.57 0.25 -8.92
N ARG A 51 0.23 -0.80 -8.74
CA ARG A 51 0.06 -1.83 -7.70
C ARG A 51 1.40 -2.28 -7.12
N VAL A 52 1.41 -2.60 -5.83
CA VAL A 52 2.56 -3.20 -5.15
C VAL A 52 2.82 -4.61 -5.69
N CYS A 53 4.07 -4.92 -6.07
CA CYS A 53 4.40 -6.12 -6.83
C CYS A 53 4.62 -7.40 -6.00
N CYS A 54 4.81 -7.27 -4.68
CA CYS A 54 5.15 -8.39 -3.78
C CYS A 54 4.25 -8.42 -2.53
N PHE A 55 3.06 -7.84 -2.62
CA PHE A 55 2.10 -7.83 -1.52
C PHE A 55 0.90 -8.71 -1.93
N ASP A 56 0.56 -9.66 -1.06
CA ASP A 56 -0.60 -10.53 -1.21
C ASP A 56 -1.84 -9.82 -0.64
N PRO A 57 -2.77 -9.31 -1.48
CA PRO A 57 -4.00 -8.66 -1.02
C PRO A 57 -4.93 -9.64 -0.30
N SER A 58 -4.80 -10.93 -0.62
CA SER A 58 -5.70 -11.95 -0.08
C SER A 58 -5.51 -12.15 1.43
N GLY A 59 -4.38 -11.67 1.98
CA GLY A 59 -4.05 -11.83 3.38
C GLY A 59 -3.85 -13.29 3.79
N PHE A 60 -3.87 -14.22 2.82
CA PHE A 60 -3.82 -15.65 3.05
C PHE A 60 -2.47 -16.06 3.63
N TYR A 61 -1.40 -15.39 3.19
CA TYR A 61 -0.04 -15.70 3.63
C TYR A 61 0.49 -14.78 4.72
N SER A 62 -0.11 -13.60 4.91
CA SER A 62 0.45 -12.61 5.84
C SER A 62 0.22 -12.96 7.31
N LYS A 63 -0.78 -13.80 7.65
CA LYS A 63 -1.22 -14.13 9.03
C LYS A 63 -1.36 -12.90 9.95
N ALA A 64 -1.35 -11.71 9.39
CA ALA A 64 -1.21 -10.44 10.10
C ALA A 64 -2.58 -9.90 10.51
N PHE A 65 -3.64 -10.36 9.85
CA PHE A 65 -5.01 -9.96 10.10
C PHE A 65 -5.84 -11.22 10.34
N SER A 66 -6.59 -11.22 11.45
CA SER A 66 -7.68 -12.17 11.70
C SER A 66 -8.99 -11.46 11.47
N ALA A 67 -10.01 -12.19 11.02
CA ALA A 67 -11.37 -11.65 10.94
C ALA A 67 -11.77 -11.08 12.31
N PRO A 68 -12.43 -9.91 12.36
CA PRO A 68 -12.93 -9.37 13.62
C PRO A 68 -13.88 -10.38 14.25
N LYS A 69 -13.76 -10.58 15.56
CA LYS A 69 -14.65 -11.48 16.30
C LYS A 69 -16.06 -10.89 16.23
N ALA A 70 -17.03 -11.68 15.80
CA ALA A 70 -18.44 -11.25 15.80
C ALA A 70 -18.81 -10.82 17.23
N ALA A 71 -19.43 -9.64 17.35
CA ALA A 71 -20.06 -9.23 18.59
C ALA A 71 -21.33 -10.08 18.77
N ASP A 72 -21.45 -10.72 19.93
CA ASP A 72 -22.69 -11.34 20.41
C ASP A 72 -23.69 -10.26 20.84
#